data_AF-A0A484D951-F1
#
_entry.id   AF-A0A484D951-F1
#
_cell.length_a   1.000
_cell.length_b   1.000
_cell.length_c   1.000
_cell.angle_alpha   90.00
_cell.angle_beta   90.00
_cell.angle_gamma   90.00
#
_symmetry.space_group_name_H-M   'P 1'
#
loop_
_entity.id
_entity.type
_entity.pdbx_description
1 polymer ?
#
loop_
_entity_poly.entity_id
_entity_poly.type
_entity_poly.pdbx_seq_one_letter_code
_entity_poly.pdbx_strand_id
1 'polypeptide(L)'
;MRAPVCVALFVWLLSDAAARQFTEEEMAAVRQRIKAMFYHAYNSYLDNAFPYDELRPLTCDGQDTWGSFSLTLIDALDTLLVRSAAF
;
A
#
# COMPACT_ATOMS: atom_id res chain seq x y z
N MET A 1 39.62 14.50 30.38
CA MET A 1 38.80 13.26 30.51
C MET A 1 37.35 13.40 30.01
N ARG A 2 36.79 14.60 29.78
CA ARG A 2 35.38 14.79 29.37
C ARG A 2 35.12 14.72 27.85
N ALA A 3 36.06 15.20 27.04
CA ALA A 3 35.95 15.20 25.56
C ALA A 3 35.78 13.80 24.91
N PRO A 4 36.51 12.74 25.30
CA PRO A 4 36.35 11.43 24.64
C PRO A 4 34.98 10.78 24.93
N VAL A 5 34.38 11.08 26.08
CA VAL A 5 33.04 10.59 26.45
C VAL A 5 31.97 11.22 25.56
N CYS A 6 32.04 12.53 25.31
CA CYS A 6 31.09 13.21 24.43
C CYS A 6 31.17 12.72 22.98
N VAL A 7 32.38 12.45 22.48
CA VAL A 7 32.58 11.91 21.12
C VAL A 7 32.03 10.49 21.02
N ALA A 8 32.27 9.63 22.01
CA ALA A 8 31.73 8.29 22.04
C ALA A 8 30.19 8.28 22.09
N LEU A 9 29.59 9.17 22.88
CA LEU A 9 28.13 9.37 22.95
C LEU A 9 27.55 9.85 21.61
N PHE A 10 28.25 10.74 20.91
CA PHE A 10 27.83 11.25 19.61
C PHE A 10 27.89 10.17 18.52
N VAL A 11 28.94 9.33 18.51
CA VAL A 11 29.07 8.19 17.59
C VAL A 11 28.00 7.12 17.87
N TRP A 12 27.69 6.86 19.13
CA TRP A 12 26.59 5.96 19.51
C TRP A 12 25.23 6.49 19.03
N LEU A 13 24.95 7.78 19.23
CA LEU A 13 23.73 8.43 18.73
C LEU A 13 23.61 8.38 17.20
N LEU A 14 24.73 8.53 16.48
CA LEU A 14 24.74 8.45 15.01
C LEU A 14 24.55 7.01 14.50
N SER A 15 24.99 6.01 15.26
CA SER A 15 24.84 4.60 14.90
C SER A 15 23.40 4.10 15.06
N ASP A 16 22.68 4.60 16.07
CA ASP A 16 21.24 4.32 16.29
C ASP A 16 20.34 4.97 15.22
N ALA A 17 20.85 5.98 14.51
CA ALA A 17 20.13 6.69 13.45
C ALA A 17 20.21 6.00 12.07
N ALA A 18 20.85 4.83 11.96
CA ALA A 18 20.88 4.06 10.73
C ALA A 18 19.46 3.57 10.38
N ALA A 19 18.84 4.18 9.38
CA ALA A 19 17.51 3.82 8.91
C ALA A 19 17.46 2.31 8.57
N ARG A 20 16.41 1.62 9.06
CA ARG A 20 16.20 0.21 8.75
C ARG A 20 16.02 0.05 7.24
N GLN A 21 16.97 -0.60 6.59
CA GLN A 21 16.91 -0.90 5.16
C GLN A 21 16.17 -2.22 4.97
N PHE A 22 15.22 -2.24 4.02
CA PHE A 22 14.54 -3.47 3.66
C PHE A 22 15.51 -4.38 2.89
N THR A 23 15.52 -5.66 3.25
CA THR A 23 16.12 -6.69 2.42
C THR A 23 15.26 -6.93 1.17
N GLU A 24 15.87 -7.44 0.10
CA GLU A 24 15.14 -7.79 -1.14
C GLU A 24 14.01 -8.80 -0.87
N GLU A 25 14.22 -9.73 0.05
CA GLU A 25 13.21 -10.71 0.47
C GLU A 25 12.03 -10.03 1.18
N GLU A 26 12.28 -9.11 2.11
CA GLU A 26 11.22 -8.34 2.77
C GLU A 26 10.46 -7.47 1.73
N MET A 27 11.16 -6.82 0.80
CA MET A 27 10.53 -6.05 -0.27
C MET A 27 9.65 -6.93 -1.16
N ALA A 28 10.12 -8.12 -1.53
CA ALA A 28 9.34 -9.07 -2.31
C ALA A 28 8.08 -9.53 -1.56
N ALA A 29 8.20 -9.84 -0.27
CA ALA A 29 7.06 -10.22 0.56
C ALA A 29 6.02 -9.09 0.67
N VAL A 30 6.47 -7.84 0.84
CA VAL A 30 5.59 -6.67 0.86
C VAL A 30 4.90 -6.47 -0.49
N ARG A 31 5.62 -6.59 -1.61
CA ARG A 31 5.02 -6.50 -2.96
C ARG A 31 3.94 -7.56 -3.18
N GLN A 32 4.14 -8.78 -2.69
CA GLN A 32 3.11 -9.83 -2.78
C GLN A 32 1.91 -9.54 -1.89
N ARG A 33 2.14 -9.06 -0.66
CA ARG A 33 1.06 -8.65 0.24
C ARG A 33 0.21 -7.53 -0.36
N ILE A 34 0.83 -6.52 -0.96
CA ILE A 34 0.13 -5.44 -1.67
C ILE A 34 -0.70 -6.01 -2.84
N LYS A 35 -0.19 -7.04 -3.55
CA LYS A 35 -0.97 -7.73 -4.62
C LYS A 35 -2.25 -8.31 -4.07
N ALA A 36 -2.12 -9.09 -3.00
CA ALA A 36 -3.24 -9.79 -2.39
C ALA A 36 -4.30 -8.79 -1.88
N MET A 37 -3.87 -7.71 -1.24
CA MET A 37 -4.76 -6.66 -0.76
C MET A 37 -5.49 -5.93 -1.90
N PHE A 38 -4.79 -5.61 -2.99
CA PHE A 38 -5.39 -4.97 -4.15
C PHE A 38 -6.48 -5.84 -4.77
N TYR A 39 -6.18 -7.11 -5.08
CA TYR A 39 -7.18 -8.01 -5.66
C TYR A 39 -8.32 -8.34 -4.70
N HIS A 40 -8.06 -8.38 -3.39
CA HIS A 40 -9.13 -8.50 -2.39
C HIS A 40 -10.13 -7.34 -2.49
N ALA A 41 -9.64 -6.10 -2.54
CA ALA A 41 -10.48 -4.91 -2.68
C ALA A 41 -11.18 -4.86 -4.06
N TYR A 42 -10.43 -5.08 -5.14
CA TYR A 42 -10.93 -5.03 -6.51
C TYR A 42 -12.05 -6.06 -6.76
N ASN A 43 -11.84 -7.31 -6.34
CA ASN A 43 -12.86 -8.35 -6.49
C ASN A 43 -14.08 -8.06 -5.60
N SER A 44 -13.86 -7.58 -4.36
CA SER A 44 -14.98 -7.19 -3.49
C SER A 44 -15.83 -6.07 -4.09
N TYR A 45 -15.22 -5.13 -4.80
CA TYR A 45 -15.96 -4.11 -5.54
C TYR A 45 -16.77 -4.72 -6.68
N LEU A 46 -16.18 -5.60 -7.49
CA LEU A 46 -16.88 -6.27 -8.59
C LEU A 46 -18.08 -7.10 -8.10
N ASP A 47 -17.92 -7.81 -6.98
CA ASP A 47 -18.95 -8.71 -6.45
C ASP A 47 -20.10 -7.97 -5.75
N ASN A 48 -19.82 -6.83 -5.11
CA ASN A 48 -20.77 -6.19 -4.18
C ASN A 48 -21.18 -4.77 -4.56
N ALA A 49 -20.44 -4.09 -5.44
CA ALA A 49 -20.64 -2.67 -5.71
C ALA A 49 -20.69 -2.31 -7.21
N PHE A 50 -20.29 -3.17 -8.14
CA PHE A 50 -20.51 -2.86 -9.57
C PHE A 50 -22.04 -2.83 -9.87
N PRO A 51 -22.57 -1.80 -10.58
CA PRO A 51 -21.88 -0.72 -11.31
C PRO A 51 -21.78 0.63 -10.57
N TYR A 52 -22.09 0.67 -9.27
CA TYR A 52 -21.99 1.87 -8.44
C TYR A 52 -20.58 2.47 -8.43
N ASP A 53 -20.47 3.73 -8.01
CA ASP A 53 -19.20 4.44 -8.01
C ASP A 53 -18.18 3.86 -7.03
N GLU A 54 -18.64 3.47 -5.84
CA GLU A 54 -17.79 3.05 -4.73
C GLU A 54 -18.38 1.85 -3.96
N LEU A 55 -17.48 1.04 -3.37
CA LEU A 55 -17.83 -0.02 -2.43
C LEU A 55 -17.85 0.54 -1.00
N ARG A 56 -18.89 0.23 -0.22
CA ARG A 56 -18.88 0.34 1.24
C ARG A 56 -18.50 -1.01 1.85
N PRO A 57 -17.24 -1.20 2.30
CA PRO A 57 -16.71 -2.53 2.59
C PRO A 57 -17.27 -3.17 3.86
N LEU A 58 -17.83 -2.39 4.80
CA LEU A 58 -18.41 -2.94 6.02
C LEU A 58 -19.85 -3.45 5.83
N THR A 59 -20.60 -2.82 4.93
CA THR A 59 -21.98 -3.19 4.60
C THR A 59 -22.07 -4.10 3.37
N CYS A 60 -20.97 -4.25 2.62
CA CYS A 60 -20.89 -5.05 1.40
C CYS A 60 -21.94 -4.66 0.36
N ASP A 61 -22.09 -3.35 0.14
CA ASP A 61 -22.96 -2.79 -0.88
C ASP A 61 -22.31 -1.59 -1.59
N GLY A 62 -22.86 -1.23 -2.75
CA GLY A 62 -22.43 -0.07 -3.51
C GLY A 62 -23.04 1.25 -3.02
N GLN A 63 -22.43 2.36 -3.44
CA GLN A 63 -23.02 3.70 -3.35
C GLN A 63 -22.65 4.54 -4.58
N ASP A 64 -23.57 5.42 -4.99
CA ASP A 64 -23.30 6.44 -5.99
C ASP A 64 -22.86 7.73 -5.32
N THR A 65 -21.67 8.19 -5.69
CA THR A 65 -21.10 9.43 -5.16
C THR A 65 -21.24 10.56 -6.18
N TRP A 66 -21.21 10.24 -7.48
CA TRP A 66 -21.23 11.21 -8.58
C TRP A 66 -22.20 10.87 -9.73
N GLY A 67 -22.75 9.65 -9.78
CA GLY A 67 -23.83 9.32 -10.71
C GLY A 67 -23.67 8.00 -11.46
N SER A 68 -23.15 6.96 -10.80
CA SER A 68 -23.03 5.59 -11.35
C SER A 68 -22.09 5.49 -12.57
N PHE A 69 -20.97 6.17 -12.53
CA PHE A 69 -19.90 6.10 -13.53
C PHE A 69 -18.92 4.94 -13.28
N SER A 70 -19.17 4.09 -12.27
CA SER A 70 -18.25 3.03 -11.85
C SER A 70 -16.86 3.59 -11.54
N LEU A 71 -16.80 4.72 -10.81
CA LEU A 71 -15.56 5.47 -10.59
C LEU A 71 -14.40 4.61 -10.06
N THR A 72 -14.65 3.73 -9.09
CA THR A 72 -13.63 2.81 -8.56
C THR A 72 -13.07 1.87 -9.64
N LEU A 73 -13.91 1.43 -10.59
CA LEU A 73 -13.46 0.59 -11.70
C LEU A 73 -12.50 1.35 -12.61
N ILE A 74 -12.84 2.59 -12.97
CA ILE A 74 -12.04 3.43 -13.86
C ILE A 74 -10.72 3.81 -13.18
N ASP A 75 -10.76 4.22 -11.90
CA ASP A 75 -9.59 4.60 -11.12
C ASP A 75 -8.62 3.42 -10.94
N ALA A 76 -9.11 2.18 -10.86
CA ALA A 76 -8.27 1.00 -10.71
C ALA A 76 -7.54 0.54 -12.00
N LEU A 77 -7.86 1.09 -13.18
CA LEU A 77 -7.36 0.58 -14.46
C LEU A 77 -5.83 0.71 -14.64
N ASP A 78 -5.25 1.83 -14.24
CA ASP A 78 -3.80 2.05 -14.35
C ASP A 78 -3.02 1.17 -13.36
N THR A 79 -3.57 0.98 -12.17
CA THR A 79 -3.02 0.11 -11.14
C THR A 79 -3.09 -1.33 -11.61
N LEU A 80 -4.20 -1.75 -12.23
CA LEU A 80 -4.30 -3.05 -12.87
C LEU A 80 -3.23 -3.22 -13.95
N LEU A 81 -3.00 -2.22 -14.79
CA LEU A 81 -1.95 -2.28 -15.81
C LEU A 81 -0.56 -2.50 -15.18
N VAL A 82 -0.21 -1.75 -14.14
CA VAL A 82 1.08 -1.89 -13.44
C VAL A 82 1.19 -3.23 -12.71
N ARG A 83 0.10 -3.78 -12.17
CA ARG A 83 0.09 -5.07 -11.46
C ARG A 83 0.00 -6.29 -12.37
N SER A 84 -0.50 -6.12 -13.59
CA SER A 84 -0.64 -7.18 -14.61
C SER A 84 0.54 -7.22 -15.57
N ALA A 85 1.17 -6.08 -15.86
CA ALA A 85 2.42 -6.01 -16.58
C ALA A 85 3.57 -6.47 -15.67
N ALA A 86 3.99 -7.73 -15.84
CA ALA A 86 5.25 -8.21 -15.32
C ALA A 86 6.40 -7.54 -16.08
N PHE A 87 6.86 -6.40 -15.59
CA PHE A 87 8.21 -5.88 -15.84
C PHE A 87 9.11 -6.23 -14.65
#